data_AF-A0A4Q9FU06-F1
#
_entry.id   AF-A0A4Q9FU06-F1
#
_cell.length_a   1.000
_cell.length_b   1.000
_cell.length_c   1.000
_cell.angle_alpha   90.00
_cell.angle_beta   90.00
_cell.angle_gamma   90.00
#
_symmetry.space_group_name_H-M   'P 1'
#
loop_
_entity.id
_entity.type
_entity.pdbx_description
1 polymer ?
#
loop_
_entity_poly.entity_id
_entity_poly.type
_entity_poly.pdbx_seq_one_letter_code
_entity_poly.pdbx_strand_id
1 'polypeptide(L)'
;MQSGKILIVDDNKGVLSALELLLQDVYKTVTTLQNPNGISSVTDLKSYDVILLDMNFSSRINTGNEGFYWLRKLKEIVPDASVIMMTAFGDVELAVNTLKEGAIDFVLKPWDNEKILATIHAAFQLGKSKKEVNLLKQSEKKLKHLINETEQQIIGTSSAINAVLKITEKVAKTSANVLITGENGTGKELIARAIHNQSAQHQEILVNVDVSAIPESLFESELFGHVKGAFTDAKNDRAGKFEVAHNGTLFLDEIGNLPLQLQSKLLKVIQQKEIVRIGSNKVIPVNVRLVCATNCDLNKMVDEGLFREDLLYRINTIHIEVPSLRERSNDIIELAEFFLNKYANKYDKKGLKLSSAIKKKLLKYTWPGNIRELQHTMERCVILSENNLLTVNDFMFNQRQTKALNTADITIDEMEKNMIITALKKHDGNYSTAAKQLGITRQTLYNKTKRYKI
;
A
#
# COMPACT_ATOMS: atom_id res chain seq x y z
N MET A 1 5.56 0.18 45.38
CA MET A 1 6.81 0.27 44.60
C MET A 1 6.51 0.34 43.11
N GLN A 2 6.94 1.41 42.45
CA GLN A 2 6.93 1.54 40.99
C GLN A 2 8.05 0.67 40.39
N SER A 3 7.88 0.19 39.16
CA SER A 3 8.85 -0.69 38.50
C SER A 3 10.14 0.01 38.03
N GLY A 4 10.28 1.32 38.25
CA GLY A 4 11.36 2.13 37.69
C GLY A 4 12.72 1.83 38.30
N LYS A 5 13.77 2.02 37.49
CA LYS A 5 15.17 1.93 37.92
C LYS A 5 15.83 3.31 37.91
N ILE A 6 16.44 3.70 39.03
CA ILE A 6 17.07 5.00 39.24
C ILE A 6 18.58 4.82 39.43
N LEU A 7 19.38 5.56 38.66
CA LEU A 7 20.83 5.67 38.86
C LEU A 7 21.14 7.03 39.48
N ILE A 8 21.97 7.05 40.51
CA ILE A 8 22.38 8.27 41.21
C ILE A 8 23.90 8.35 41.11
N VAL A 9 24.41 9.45 40.56
CA VAL A 9 25.84 9.66 40.35
C VAL A 9 26.26 10.97 41.02
N ASP A 10 27.01 10.85 42.11
CA ASP A 10 27.37 11.98 42.99
C ASP A 10 28.64 11.64 43.79
N ASP A 11 29.59 12.57 43.93
CA ASP A 11 30.83 12.29 44.68
C ASP A 11 30.61 12.30 46.21
N ASN A 12 29.52 12.90 46.67
CA ASN A 12 29.17 13.04 48.08
C ASN A 12 28.38 11.84 48.60
N LYS A 13 29.03 11.02 49.44
CA LYS A 13 28.40 9.85 50.08
C LYS A 13 27.14 10.17 50.87
N GLY A 14 27.07 11.34 51.52
CA GLY A 14 25.89 11.77 52.26
C GLY A 14 24.69 12.01 51.35
N VAL A 15 24.92 12.60 50.17
CA VAL A 15 23.89 12.80 49.13
C VAL A 15 23.41 11.46 48.60
N LEU A 16 24.34 10.56 48.25
CA LEU A 16 24.01 9.21 47.76
C LEU A 16 23.13 8.45 48.76
N SER A 17 23.54 8.38 50.04
CA SER A 17 22.78 7.65 51.07
C SER A 17 21.42 8.28 51.35
N ALA A 18 21.31 9.61 51.35
CA ALA A 18 20.04 10.29 51.57
C ALA A 18 19.04 10.02 50.42
N LEU A 19 19.49 10.07 49.17
CA LEU A 19 18.66 9.79 48.01
C LEU A 19 18.30 8.30 47.90
N GLU A 20 19.23 7.40 48.23
CA GLU A 20 18.97 5.97 48.28
C GLU A 20 17.86 5.64 49.29
N LEU A 21 17.97 6.17 50.51
CA LEU A 21 16.97 5.99 51.56
C LEU A 21 15.61 6.61 51.19
N LEU A 22 15.61 7.76 50.52
CA LEU A 22 14.38 8.42 50.07
C LEU A 22 13.67 7.63 48.96
N LEU A 23 14.41 6.95 48.08
CA LEU A 23 13.88 6.38 46.85
C LEU A 23 13.65 4.87 46.90
N GLN A 24 14.32 4.14 47.79
CA GLN A 24 14.27 2.66 47.86
C GLN A 24 12.85 2.09 48.06
N ASP A 25 11.97 2.81 48.79
CA ASP A 25 10.59 2.36 49.02
C ASP A 25 9.63 2.76 47.89
N VAL A 26 10.06 3.67 47.02
CA VAL A 26 9.26 4.21 45.92
C VAL A 26 9.55 3.45 44.62
N TYR A 27 10.82 3.17 44.33
CA TYR A 27 11.29 2.59 43.07
C TYR A 27 11.90 1.20 43.28
N LYS A 28 11.72 0.32 42.30
CA LYS A 28 12.17 -1.08 42.36
C LYS A 28 13.69 -1.22 42.49
N THR A 29 14.44 -0.32 41.87
CA THR A 29 15.91 -0.37 41.91
C THR A 29 16.45 1.03 42.03
N VAL A 30 17.29 1.25 43.03
CA VAL A 30 18.08 2.46 43.20
C VAL A 30 19.54 2.02 43.23
N THR A 31 20.36 2.63 42.40
CA THR A 31 21.79 2.32 42.32
C THR A 31 22.57 3.60 42.44
N THR A 32 23.58 3.59 43.32
CA THR A 32 24.43 4.74 43.59
C THR A 32 25.82 4.52 43.01
N LEU A 33 26.43 5.60 42.51
CA LEU A 33 27.76 5.59 41.94
C LEU A 33 28.51 6.83 42.39
N GLN A 34 29.62 6.62 43.12
CA GLN A 34 30.39 7.74 43.66
C GLN A 34 31.31 8.41 42.64
N ASN A 35 31.70 7.70 41.58
CA ASN A 35 32.62 8.21 40.56
C ASN A 35 31.97 8.05 39.19
N PRO A 36 31.75 9.13 38.42
CA PRO A 36 31.08 9.06 37.13
C PRO A 36 31.86 8.25 36.09
N ASN A 37 33.18 8.04 36.27
CA ASN A 37 33.95 7.11 35.43
C ASN A 37 33.48 5.66 35.53
N GLY A 38 32.73 5.31 36.58
CA GLY A 38 32.12 3.99 36.73
C GLY A 38 30.85 3.79 35.89
N ILE A 39 30.30 4.84 35.25
CA ILE A 39 29.06 4.75 34.46
C ILE A 39 29.17 3.69 33.37
N SER A 40 30.33 3.59 32.70
CA SER A 40 30.58 2.59 31.66
C SER A 40 30.57 1.14 32.17
N SER A 41 30.81 0.95 33.47
CA SER A 41 30.85 -0.35 34.13
C SER A 41 29.49 -0.76 34.72
N VAL A 42 28.49 0.12 34.68
CA VAL A 42 27.13 -0.18 35.14
C VAL A 42 26.48 -1.17 34.18
N THR A 43 26.14 -2.36 34.69
CA THR A 43 25.39 -3.36 33.93
C THR A 43 23.98 -2.88 33.63
N ASP A 44 23.48 -3.23 32.44
CA ASP A 44 22.16 -2.83 31.96
C ASP A 44 21.88 -1.32 32.07
N LEU A 45 22.87 -0.47 31.80
CA LEU A 45 22.72 0.99 31.87
C LEU A 45 21.50 1.50 31.08
N LYS A 46 21.16 0.86 29.95
CA LYS A 46 19.96 1.14 29.12
C LYS A 46 18.62 0.87 29.82
N SER A 47 18.63 0.12 30.92
CA SER A 47 17.43 -0.22 31.70
C SER A 47 17.07 0.82 32.75
N TYR A 48 17.94 1.80 33.01
CA TYR A 48 17.63 2.91 33.91
C TYR A 48 16.67 3.90 33.25
N ASP A 49 15.67 4.32 34.01
CA ASP A 49 14.63 5.22 33.53
C ASP A 49 14.93 6.68 33.87
N VAL A 50 15.51 6.90 35.05
CA VAL A 50 15.93 8.21 35.52
C VAL A 50 17.37 8.14 36.03
N ILE A 51 18.17 9.14 35.66
CA ILE A 51 19.54 9.30 36.15
C ILE A 51 19.62 10.64 36.87
N LEU A 52 19.95 10.61 38.15
CA LEU A 52 20.34 11.79 38.92
C LEU A 52 21.84 11.98 38.76
N LEU A 53 22.27 13.10 38.19
CA LEU A 53 23.66 13.36 37.86
C LEU A 53 24.13 14.66 38.52
N ASP A 54 25.17 14.59 39.34
CA ASP A 54 25.77 15.80 39.90
C ASP A 54 26.43 16.67 38.83
N MET A 55 26.42 17.99 39.05
CA MET A 55 27.00 18.96 38.14
C MET A 55 28.52 19.09 38.28
N ASN A 56 29.07 18.79 39.47
CA ASN A 56 30.50 18.92 39.75
C ASN A 56 30.98 17.72 40.58
N PHE A 57 32.03 17.01 40.14
CA PHE A 57 32.59 15.83 40.82
C PHE A 57 33.97 16.10 41.43
N SER A 58 34.46 17.34 41.31
CA SER A 58 35.70 17.80 41.94
C SER A 58 35.51 19.13 42.65
N SER A 59 35.97 19.23 43.90
CA SER A 59 35.74 20.39 44.79
C SER A 59 36.50 21.67 44.42
N ARG A 60 37.34 21.63 43.38
CA ARG A 60 38.25 22.74 43.01
C ARG A 60 37.75 23.60 41.85
N ILE A 61 36.73 23.15 41.09
CA ILE A 61 36.23 23.86 39.91
C ILE A 61 34.69 23.72 39.83
N ASN A 62 33.96 24.77 40.21
CA ASN A 62 32.49 24.79 40.21
C ASN A 62 31.91 25.40 38.92
N THR A 63 32.36 24.91 37.76
CA THR A 63 31.93 25.46 36.45
C THR A 63 30.76 24.70 35.82
N GLY A 64 30.38 23.54 36.36
CA GLY A 64 29.34 22.67 35.78
C GLY A 64 29.79 21.89 34.53
N ASN A 65 30.99 22.14 34.01
CA ASN A 65 31.51 21.52 32.79
C ASN A 65 31.65 19.99 32.91
N GLU A 66 31.98 19.49 34.09
CA GLU A 66 32.06 18.04 34.35
C GLU A 66 30.69 17.37 34.23
N GLY A 67 29.65 17.96 34.84
CA GLY A 67 28.27 17.51 34.70
C GLY A 67 27.78 17.52 33.25
N PHE A 68 28.04 18.59 32.50
CA PHE A 68 27.68 18.67 31.08
C PHE A 68 28.39 17.61 30.23
N TYR A 69 29.67 17.36 30.49
CA TYR A 69 30.42 16.31 29.83
C TYR A 69 29.73 14.94 30.01
N TRP A 70 29.38 14.60 31.25
CA TRP A 70 28.71 13.31 31.55
C TRP A 70 27.28 13.25 31.04
N LEU A 71 26.53 14.35 31.06
CA LEU A 71 25.20 14.44 30.45
C LEU A 71 25.27 14.09 28.95
N ARG A 72 26.21 14.69 28.21
CA ARG A 72 26.41 14.40 26.79
C ARG A 72 26.77 12.93 26.56
N LYS A 73 27.68 12.38 27.37
CA LYS A 73 28.03 10.96 27.29
C LYS A 73 26.85 10.03 27.58
N LEU A 74 26.03 10.35 28.58
CA LEU A 74 24.82 9.58 28.88
C LEU A 74 23.81 9.68 27.74
N LYS A 75 23.65 10.83 27.10
CA LYS A 75 22.75 10.97 25.94
C LYS A 75 23.22 10.18 24.72
N GLU A 76 24.52 9.97 24.54
CA GLU A 76 25.07 9.08 23.52
C GLU A 76 24.76 7.60 23.81
N ILE A 77 24.89 7.18 25.07
CA ILE A 77 24.82 5.75 25.46
C ILE A 77 23.37 5.30 25.76
N VAL A 78 22.59 6.17 26.41
CA VAL A 78 21.23 5.95 26.90
C VAL A 78 20.30 7.13 26.53
N PRO A 79 20.03 7.35 25.23
CA PRO A 79 19.26 8.52 24.75
C PRO A 79 17.83 8.59 25.34
N ASP A 80 17.24 7.45 25.68
CA ASP A 80 15.88 7.35 26.21
C ASP A 80 15.77 7.60 27.72
N ALA A 81 16.90 7.69 28.45
CA ALA A 81 16.90 7.94 29.88
C ALA A 81 16.65 9.42 30.19
N SER A 82 15.81 9.68 31.19
CA SER A 82 15.57 11.01 31.72
C SER A 82 16.71 11.38 32.68
N VAL A 83 17.55 12.35 32.31
CA VAL A 83 18.67 12.80 33.16
C VAL A 83 18.26 14.07 33.89
N ILE A 84 18.27 14.04 35.22
CA ILE A 84 18.04 15.21 36.09
C ILE A 84 19.39 15.62 36.65
N MET A 85 19.77 16.88 36.45
CA MET A 85 21.03 17.38 37.01
C MET A 85 20.84 17.84 38.46
N MET A 86 21.82 17.61 39.31
CA MET A 86 21.83 18.08 40.69
C MET A 86 22.95 19.11 40.89
N THR A 87 22.68 20.22 41.58
CA THR A 87 23.67 21.29 41.77
C THR A 87 23.51 21.98 43.11
N ALA A 88 24.61 22.40 43.72
CA ALA A 88 24.60 23.29 44.90
C ALA A 88 24.42 24.77 44.52
N PHE A 89 24.56 25.13 43.23
CA PHE A 89 24.50 26.50 42.74
C PHE A 89 23.18 26.77 42.03
N GLY A 90 22.42 27.74 42.54
CA GLY A 90 21.12 28.16 42.02
C GLY A 90 21.19 29.24 40.95
N ASP A 91 22.19 29.17 40.06
CA ASP A 91 22.30 30.11 38.95
C ASP A 91 21.27 29.77 37.86
N VAL A 92 20.45 30.76 37.51
CA VAL A 92 19.42 30.64 36.47
C VAL A 92 20.04 30.38 35.11
N GLU A 93 21.21 30.95 34.81
CA GLU A 93 21.88 30.76 33.52
C GLU A 93 22.34 29.31 33.36
N LEU A 94 22.93 28.73 34.42
CA LEU A 94 23.32 27.33 34.46
C LEU A 94 22.12 26.40 34.27
N ALA A 95 21.02 26.66 34.97
CA ALA A 95 19.77 25.89 34.85
C ALA A 95 19.20 25.90 33.42
N VAL A 96 19.20 27.07 32.77
CA VAL A 96 18.75 27.20 31.37
C VAL A 96 19.67 26.41 30.44
N ASN A 97 20.98 26.48 30.64
CA ASN A 97 21.95 25.73 29.84
C ASN A 97 21.82 24.21 30.03
N THR A 98 21.52 23.75 31.24
CA THR A 98 21.18 22.35 31.54
C THR A 98 20.01 21.80 30.73
N LEU A 99 18.94 22.57 30.61
CA LEU A 99 17.81 22.16 29.77
C LEU A 99 18.16 22.17 28.28
N LYS A 100 18.94 23.15 27.82
CA LYS A 100 19.41 23.22 26.42
C LYS A 100 20.30 22.04 26.03
N GLU A 101 21.12 21.55 26.95
CA GLU A 101 22.00 20.38 26.76
C GLU A 101 21.26 19.03 26.85
N GLY A 102 19.93 19.05 27.07
CA GLY A 102 19.07 17.86 26.98
C GLY A 102 18.79 17.15 28.30
N ALA A 103 19.15 17.74 29.44
CA ALA A 103 18.61 17.29 30.72
C ALA A 103 17.09 17.52 30.77
N ILE A 104 16.38 16.69 31.52
CA ILE A 104 14.93 16.79 31.65
C ILE A 104 14.51 17.88 32.64
N ASP A 105 15.31 18.03 33.69
CA ASP A 105 15.09 18.99 34.78
C ASP A 105 16.40 19.13 35.58
N PHE A 106 16.39 20.01 36.58
CA PHE A 106 17.47 20.15 37.55
C PHE A 106 16.95 20.29 38.98
N VAL A 107 17.76 19.91 39.96
CA VAL A 107 17.45 19.95 41.38
C VAL A 107 18.56 20.67 42.14
N LEU A 108 18.17 21.66 42.95
CA LEU A 108 19.09 22.38 43.84
C LEU A 108 19.35 21.56 45.12
N LYS A 109 20.60 21.51 45.56
CA LYS A 109 21.03 20.99 46.87
C LYS A 109 21.17 22.16 47.87
N PRO A 110 20.65 22.06 49.11
CA PRO A 110 19.80 20.99 49.63
C PRO A 110 18.40 21.03 49.01
N TRP A 111 17.79 19.86 48.84
CA TRP A 111 16.48 19.72 48.22
C TRP A 111 15.36 19.59 49.24
N ASP A 112 14.14 19.84 48.79
CA ASP A 112 12.91 19.42 49.46
C ASP A 112 12.53 18.01 49.01
N ASN A 113 12.20 17.12 49.96
CA ASN A 113 11.93 15.70 49.68
C ASN A 113 10.68 15.51 48.82
N GLU A 114 9.63 16.30 49.02
CA GLU A 114 8.41 16.21 48.20
C GLU A 114 8.70 16.69 46.78
N LYS A 115 9.45 17.79 46.65
CA LYS A 115 9.82 18.35 45.36
C LYS A 115 10.68 17.40 44.53
N ILE A 116 11.73 16.82 45.10
CA ILE A 116 12.61 15.90 44.35
C ILE A 116 11.86 14.63 43.94
N LEU A 117 10.98 14.09 44.81
CA LEU A 117 10.14 12.95 44.48
C LEU A 117 9.18 13.28 43.32
N ALA A 118 8.55 14.45 43.34
CA ALA A 118 7.69 14.91 42.26
C ALA A 118 8.46 15.05 40.92
N THR A 119 9.66 15.63 40.95
CA THR A 119 10.52 15.78 39.77
C THR A 119 10.93 14.42 39.20
N ILE A 120 11.39 13.49 40.04
CA ILE A 120 11.77 12.13 39.60
C ILE A 120 10.55 11.39 39.04
N HIS A 121 9.40 11.52 39.68
CA HIS A 121 8.17 10.90 39.21
C HIS A 121 7.74 11.44 37.83
N ALA A 122 7.76 12.75 37.62
CA ALA A 122 7.45 13.36 36.34
C ALA A 122 8.43 12.91 35.24
N ALA A 123 9.73 12.88 35.55
CA ALA A 123 10.79 12.41 34.65
C ALA A 123 10.61 10.93 34.26
N PHE A 124 10.23 10.08 35.22
CA PHE A 124 9.94 8.66 35.00
C PHE A 124 8.73 8.46 34.08
N GLN A 125 7.60 9.14 34.35
CA GLN A 125 6.40 9.03 33.53
C GLN A 125 6.64 9.51 32.10
N LEU A 126 7.34 10.64 31.93
CA LEU A 126 7.68 11.16 30.62
C LEU A 126 8.58 10.21 29.83
N GLY A 127 9.58 9.60 30.49
CA GLY A 127 10.44 8.58 29.89
C GLY A 127 9.62 7.37 29.43
N LYS A 128 8.70 6.88 30.27
CA LYS A 128 7.82 5.76 29.95
C LYS A 128 6.92 6.06 28.74
N SER A 129 6.28 7.23 28.70
CA SER A 129 5.45 7.64 27.56
C SER A 129 6.26 7.75 26.27
N LYS A 130 7.49 8.30 26.32
CA LYS A 130 8.37 8.36 25.14
C LYS A 130 8.75 6.98 24.64
N LYS A 131 9.12 6.05 25.54
CA LYS A 131 9.43 4.65 25.19
C LYS A 131 8.22 3.97 24.54
N GLU A 132 7.02 4.15 25.09
CA GLU A 132 5.78 3.60 24.54
C GLU A 132 5.49 4.14 23.13
N VAL A 133 5.56 5.46 22.94
CA VAL A 133 5.38 6.09 21.62
C VAL A 133 6.41 5.56 20.61
N ASN A 134 7.67 5.40 21.01
CA ASN A 134 8.71 4.86 20.14
C ASN A 134 8.45 3.38 19.79
N LEU A 135 8.02 2.56 20.75
CA LEU A 135 7.65 1.16 20.52
C LEU A 135 6.45 1.04 19.58
N LEU A 136 5.42 1.86 19.77
CA LEU A 136 4.25 1.92 18.89
C LEU A 136 4.65 2.32 17.47
N LYS A 137 5.47 3.36 17.31
CA LYS A 137 6.00 3.79 16.01
C LYS A 137 6.83 2.69 15.33
N GLN A 138 7.63 1.95 16.09
CA GLN A 138 8.40 0.82 15.54
C GLN A 138 7.49 -0.32 15.11
N SER A 139 6.46 -0.62 15.89
CA SER A 139 5.48 -1.66 15.58
C SER A 139 4.65 -1.29 14.36
N GLU A 140 4.21 -0.05 14.27
CA GLU A 140 3.54 0.52 13.11
C GLU A 140 4.41 0.40 11.85
N LYS A 141 5.69 0.81 11.91
CA LYS A 141 6.63 0.66 10.78
C LYS A 141 6.77 -0.79 10.33
N LYS A 142 6.88 -1.74 11.27
CA LYS A 142 6.94 -3.19 10.94
C LYS A 142 5.67 -3.67 10.25
N LEU A 143 4.50 -3.25 10.74
CA LEU A 143 3.21 -3.60 10.13
C LEU A 143 3.09 -3.03 8.72
N LYS A 144 3.47 -1.76 8.52
CA LYS A 144 3.48 -1.14 7.18
C LYS A 144 4.38 -1.91 6.20
N HIS A 145 5.56 -2.33 6.66
CA HIS A 145 6.48 -3.14 5.85
C HIS A 145 5.85 -4.48 5.45
N LEU A 146 5.26 -5.21 6.40
CA LEU A 146 4.58 -6.49 6.15
C LEU A 146 3.40 -6.36 5.17
N ILE A 147 2.65 -5.24 5.23
CA ILE A 147 1.55 -4.96 4.29
C ILE A 147 2.10 -4.73 2.87
N ASN A 148 3.24 -4.04 2.75
CA ASN A 148 3.85 -3.69 1.48
C ASN A 148 4.67 -4.84 0.86
N GLU A 149 5.08 -5.85 1.64
CA GLU A 149 5.91 -7.02 1.25
C GLU A 149 5.26 -8.00 0.26
N THR A 150 4.11 -7.70 -0.31
CA THR A 150 3.46 -8.60 -1.28
C THR A 150 4.29 -8.70 -2.57
N GLU A 151 4.97 -9.84 -2.76
CA GLU A 151 5.75 -10.18 -3.96
C GLU A 151 4.88 -10.21 -5.22
N GLN A 152 4.76 -9.06 -5.85
CA GLN A 152 4.13 -8.94 -7.16
C GLN A 152 5.12 -8.27 -8.11
N GLN A 153 5.87 -9.10 -8.82
CA GLN A 153 6.85 -8.65 -9.82
C GLN A 153 6.16 -8.36 -11.15
N ILE A 154 6.51 -7.23 -11.78
CA ILE A 154 6.14 -6.94 -13.17
C ILE A 154 7.10 -7.70 -14.07
N ILE A 155 6.53 -8.51 -14.97
CA ILE A 155 7.29 -9.37 -15.91
C ILE A 155 7.01 -8.90 -17.33
N GLY A 156 8.06 -8.84 -18.14
CA GLY A 156 8.01 -8.48 -19.55
C GLY A 156 9.20 -7.62 -19.95
N THR A 157 9.60 -7.76 -21.21
CA THR A 157 10.72 -7.06 -21.83
C THR A 157 10.31 -6.29 -23.10
N SER A 158 9.03 -6.33 -23.47
CA SER A 158 8.50 -5.63 -24.63
C SER A 158 8.75 -4.11 -24.57
N SER A 159 8.90 -3.47 -25.73
CA SER A 159 9.04 -2.01 -25.80
C SER A 159 7.82 -1.29 -25.21
N ALA A 160 6.63 -1.86 -25.40
CA ALA A 160 5.37 -1.33 -24.89
C ALA A 160 5.33 -1.26 -23.36
N ILE A 161 5.72 -2.33 -22.64
CA ILE A 161 5.78 -2.26 -21.17
C ILE A 161 6.91 -1.40 -20.66
N ASN A 162 8.07 -1.43 -21.32
CA ASN A 162 9.19 -0.60 -20.94
C ASN A 162 8.85 0.89 -21.06
N ALA A 163 8.01 1.29 -22.02
CA ALA A 163 7.49 2.65 -22.11
C ALA A 163 6.61 3.00 -20.89
N VAL A 164 5.69 2.11 -20.50
CA VAL A 164 4.84 2.29 -19.31
C VAL A 164 5.68 2.36 -18.02
N LEU A 165 6.69 1.50 -17.87
CA LEU A 165 7.56 1.49 -16.71
C LEU A 165 8.39 2.79 -16.60
N LYS A 166 8.90 3.32 -17.71
CA LYS A 166 9.60 4.61 -17.73
C LYS A 166 8.71 5.77 -17.31
N ILE A 167 7.44 5.77 -17.72
CA ILE A 167 6.46 6.77 -17.27
C ILE A 167 6.20 6.58 -15.77
N THR A 168 5.98 5.33 -15.34
CA THR A 168 5.77 4.96 -13.94
C THR A 168 6.88 5.48 -13.04
N GLU A 169 8.15 5.28 -13.40
CA GLU A 169 9.33 5.78 -12.66
C GLU A 169 9.35 7.31 -12.52
N LYS A 170 8.98 8.03 -13.57
CA LYS A 170 8.92 9.51 -13.53
C LYS A 170 7.78 9.99 -12.65
N VAL A 171 6.61 9.38 -12.81
CA VAL A 171 5.38 9.76 -12.10
C VAL A 171 5.47 9.42 -10.62
N ALA A 172 6.09 8.30 -10.27
CA ALA A 172 6.27 7.86 -8.88
C ALA A 172 6.96 8.92 -8.01
N LYS A 173 7.89 9.69 -8.57
CA LYS A 173 8.61 10.78 -7.87
C LYS A 173 7.77 12.03 -7.59
N THR A 174 6.56 12.11 -8.14
CA THR A 174 5.63 13.24 -7.95
C THR A 174 4.50 12.87 -6.98
N SER A 175 3.78 13.87 -6.47
CA SER A 175 2.55 13.68 -5.72
C SER A 175 1.28 13.82 -6.58
N ALA A 176 1.41 13.74 -7.91
CA ALA A 176 0.29 13.91 -8.83
C ALA A 176 -0.67 12.72 -8.75
N ASN A 177 -1.96 12.99 -8.99
CA ASN A 177 -2.96 11.96 -9.17
C ASN A 177 -2.73 11.23 -10.49
N VAL A 178 -2.90 9.91 -10.49
CA VAL A 178 -2.62 9.10 -11.67
C VAL A 178 -3.88 8.33 -12.05
N LEU A 179 -4.26 8.41 -13.33
CA LEU A 179 -5.28 7.56 -13.92
C LEU A 179 -4.60 6.48 -14.77
N ILE A 180 -4.88 5.22 -14.45
CA ILE A 180 -4.37 4.04 -15.17
C ILE A 180 -5.52 3.43 -15.97
N THR A 181 -5.41 3.44 -17.29
CA THR A 181 -6.40 2.77 -18.16
C THR A 181 -5.84 1.50 -18.76
N GLY A 182 -6.72 0.61 -19.19
CA GLY A 182 -6.33 -0.61 -19.88
C GLY A 182 -7.38 -1.69 -19.71
N GLU A 183 -7.40 -2.63 -20.65
CA GLU A 183 -8.34 -3.75 -20.64
C GLU A 183 -8.27 -4.57 -19.34
N ASN A 184 -9.32 -5.35 -19.11
CA ASN A 184 -9.36 -6.26 -17.97
C ASN A 184 -8.21 -7.26 -18.00
N GLY A 185 -7.56 -7.44 -16.85
CA GLY A 185 -6.46 -8.39 -16.69
C GLY A 185 -5.12 -7.95 -17.29
N THR A 186 -4.92 -6.67 -17.64
CA THR A 186 -3.63 -6.14 -18.16
C THR A 186 -2.58 -5.88 -17.08
N GLY A 187 -2.95 -5.89 -15.80
CA GLY A 187 -2.05 -5.66 -14.67
C GLY A 187 -2.02 -4.21 -14.14
N LYS A 188 -3.12 -3.46 -14.27
CA LYS A 188 -3.26 -2.08 -13.75
C LYS A 188 -2.86 -1.95 -12.27
N GLU A 189 -3.28 -2.90 -11.43
CA GLU A 189 -2.91 -2.94 -10.00
C GLU A 189 -1.38 -3.02 -9.79
N LEU A 190 -0.66 -3.77 -10.63
CA LEU A 190 0.80 -3.88 -10.54
C LEU A 190 1.47 -2.54 -10.85
N ILE A 191 0.93 -1.79 -11.82
CA ILE A 191 1.42 -0.45 -12.13
C ILE A 191 1.15 0.51 -10.96
N ALA A 192 -0.05 0.48 -10.37
CA ALA A 192 -0.37 1.29 -9.19
C ALA A 192 0.57 1.00 -8.01
N ARG A 193 0.87 -0.29 -7.77
CA ARG A 193 1.82 -0.72 -6.74
C ARG A 193 3.25 -0.27 -7.06
N ALA A 194 3.67 -0.36 -8.32
CA ALA A 194 4.98 0.14 -8.76
C ALA A 194 5.11 1.66 -8.55
N ILE A 195 4.06 2.44 -8.83
CA ILE A 195 4.02 3.88 -8.53
C ILE A 195 4.24 4.12 -7.03
N HIS A 196 3.54 3.40 -6.17
CA HIS A 196 3.67 3.54 -4.72
C HIS A 196 5.07 3.16 -4.22
N ASN A 197 5.58 2.00 -4.62
CA ASN A 197 6.88 1.47 -4.19
C ASN A 197 8.06 2.36 -4.58
N GLN A 198 7.94 3.09 -5.69
CA GLN A 198 8.99 4.01 -6.17
C GLN A 198 8.76 5.47 -5.74
N SER A 199 7.75 5.72 -4.89
CA SER A 199 7.38 7.06 -4.44
C SER A 199 8.10 7.50 -3.16
N ALA A 200 7.98 8.80 -2.85
CA ALA A 200 8.40 9.34 -1.56
C ALA A 200 7.63 8.71 -0.38
N GLN A 201 6.41 8.20 -0.63
CA GLN A 201 5.54 7.57 0.38
C GLN A 201 5.65 6.04 0.43
N HIS A 202 6.70 5.41 -0.14
CA HIS A 202 6.84 3.94 -0.18
C HIS A 202 6.90 3.25 1.20
N GLN A 203 7.21 3.99 2.27
CA GLN A 203 7.20 3.48 3.65
C GLN A 203 5.82 3.55 4.30
N GLU A 204 4.89 4.29 3.69
CA GLU A 204 3.50 4.40 4.09
C GLU A 204 2.68 3.29 3.42
N ILE A 205 1.40 3.18 3.78
CA ILE A 205 0.56 2.09 3.25
C ILE A 205 0.00 2.42 1.86
N LEU A 206 -0.13 1.37 1.05
CA LEU A 206 -0.99 1.35 -0.14
C LEU A 206 -2.33 0.72 0.22
N VAL A 207 -3.41 1.50 0.14
CA VAL A 207 -4.77 1.02 0.38
C VAL A 207 -5.45 0.76 -0.95
N ASN A 208 -5.73 -0.51 -1.23
CA ASN A 208 -6.46 -0.92 -2.43
C ASN A 208 -7.96 -0.98 -2.17
N VAL A 209 -8.75 -0.41 -3.07
CA VAL A 209 -10.21 -0.37 -3.03
C VAL A 209 -10.75 -0.68 -4.41
N ASP A 210 -11.39 -1.85 -4.56
CA ASP A 210 -12.21 -2.13 -5.74
C ASP A 210 -13.58 -1.47 -5.54
N VAL A 211 -13.84 -0.43 -6.32
CA VAL A 211 -15.08 0.35 -6.23
C VAL A 211 -16.29 -0.50 -6.62
N SER A 212 -16.11 -1.48 -7.50
CA SER A 212 -17.19 -2.37 -7.98
C SER A 212 -17.63 -3.37 -6.92
N ALA A 213 -16.75 -3.68 -5.97
CA ALA A 213 -17.01 -4.66 -4.92
C ALA A 213 -17.78 -4.06 -3.72
N ILE A 214 -17.87 -2.73 -3.63
CA ILE A 214 -18.52 -2.05 -2.51
C ILE A 214 -19.99 -1.79 -2.85
N PRO A 215 -20.94 -2.30 -2.04
CA PRO A 215 -22.34 -1.94 -2.19
C PRO A 215 -22.53 -0.43 -2.06
N GLU A 216 -23.39 0.16 -2.89
CA GLU A 216 -23.64 1.61 -2.91
C GLU A 216 -24.01 2.16 -1.52
N SER A 217 -24.83 1.42 -0.76
CA SER A 217 -25.25 1.79 0.60
C SER A 217 -24.11 1.84 1.62
N LEU A 218 -23.00 1.14 1.36
CA LEU A 218 -21.84 1.08 2.24
C LEU A 218 -20.68 1.95 1.75
N PHE A 219 -20.78 2.54 0.57
CA PHE A 219 -19.69 3.29 -0.06
C PHE A 219 -19.12 4.38 0.87
N GLU A 220 -19.98 5.24 1.41
CA GLU A 220 -19.54 6.32 2.30
C GLU A 220 -18.93 5.80 3.59
N SER A 221 -19.48 4.71 4.13
CA SER A 221 -19.03 4.12 5.38
C SER A 221 -17.65 3.48 5.23
N GLU A 222 -17.41 2.82 4.09
CA GLU A 222 -16.12 2.24 3.75
C GLU A 222 -15.08 3.31 3.43
N LEU A 223 -15.39 4.29 2.57
CA LEU A 223 -14.43 5.30 2.12
C LEU A 223 -14.15 6.37 3.17
N PHE A 224 -15.18 6.87 3.86
CA PHE A 224 -15.09 8.01 4.78
C PHE A 224 -15.21 7.64 6.26
N GLY A 225 -15.68 6.43 6.58
CA GLY A 225 -15.81 5.94 7.95
C GLY A 225 -17.10 6.37 8.62
N HIS A 226 -17.35 5.84 9.81
CA HIS A 226 -18.53 6.15 10.61
C HIS A 226 -18.21 6.19 12.11
N VAL A 227 -19.04 6.90 12.86
CA VAL A 227 -19.07 6.81 14.33
C VAL A 227 -20.10 5.79 14.78
N LYS A 228 -19.94 5.26 16.00
CA LYS A 228 -20.92 4.39 16.63
C LYS A 228 -22.30 5.05 16.64
N GLY A 229 -23.32 4.30 16.22
CA GLY A 229 -24.72 4.75 16.16
C GLY A 229 -25.09 5.57 14.91
N ALA A 230 -24.19 5.71 13.93
CA ALA A 230 -24.48 6.45 12.69
C ALA A 230 -25.58 5.79 11.82
N PHE A 231 -25.74 4.47 11.90
CA PHE A 231 -26.80 3.68 11.26
C PHE A 231 -27.03 2.39 12.07
N THR A 232 -28.07 1.63 11.76
CA THR A 232 -28.56 0.48 12.58
C THR A 232 -27.47 -0.54 12.94
N ASP A 233 -26.53 -0.80 12.03
CA ASP A 233 -25.41 -1.75 12.23
C ASP A 233 -24.09 -1.11 12.72
N ALA A 234 -24.05 0.20 12.97
CA ALA A 234 -22.85 0.92 13.41
C ALA A 234 -22.54 0.68 14.89
N LYS A 235 -22.09 -0.53 15.24
CA LYS A 235 -21.83 -0.93 16.63
C LYS A 235 -20.60 -0.25 17.25
N ASN A 236 -19.62 0.10 16.44
CA ASN A 236 -18.36 0.72 16.83
C ASN A 236 -17.98 1.83 15.85
N ASP A 237 -17.05 2.69 16.26
CA ASP A 237 -16.38 3.63 15.36
C ASP A 237 -15.51 2.88 14.35
N ARG A 238 -15.50 3.32 13.10
CA ARG A 238 -14.67 2.75 12.04
C ARG A 238 -14.05 3.86 11.18
N ALA A 239 -12.73 3.81 11.05
CA ALA A 239 -11.99 4.67 10.13
C ALA A 239 -12.26 4.26 8.67
N GLY A 240 -12.43 5.26 7.79
CA GLY A 240 -12.62 5.05 6.36
C GLY A 240 -11.30 4.82 5.61
N LYS A 241 -11.36 4.34 4.37
CA LYS A 241 -10.18 4.11 3.52
C LYS A 241 -9.33 5.36 3.32
N PHE A 242 -9.93 6.56 3.23
CA PHE A 242 -9.18 7.81 3.13
C PHE A 242 -8.37 8.12 4.40
N GLU A 243 -8.94 7.83 5.56
CA GLU A 243 -8.25 8.02 6.84
C GLU A 243 -7.12 7.00 7.00
N VAL A 244 -7.39 5.74 6.65
CA VAL A 244 -6.39 4.66 6.68
C VAL A 244 -5.23 4.98 5.73
N ALA A 245 -5.52 5.47 4.50
CA ALA A 245 -4.51 5.85 3.50
C ALA A 245 -3.79 7.18 3.79
N HIS A 246 -4.02 7.82 4.93
CA HIS A 246 -3.40 9.10 5.26
C HIS A 246 -1.86 9.01 5.22
N ASN A 247 -1.22 9.97 4.55
CA ASN A 247 0.20 10.01 4.15
C ASN A 247 0.66 8.90 3.19
N GLY A 248 -0.19 7.94 2.86
CA GLY A 248 0.07 6.86 1.93
C GLY A 248 -0.53 7.09 0.55
N THR A 249 -0.88 5.99 -0.10
CA THR A 249 -1.51 5.97 -1.42
C THR A 249 -2.85 5.25 -1.34
N LEU A 250 -3.89 5.85 -1.93
CA LEU A 250 -5.19 5.21 -2.11
C LEU A 250 -5.33 4.82 -3.58
N PHE A 251 -5.41 3.51 -3.82
CA PHE A 251 -5.68 2.94 -5.13
C PHE A 251 -7.16 2.61 -5.27
N LEU A 252 -7.85 3.32 -6.16
CA LEU A 252 -9.25 3.07 -6.52
C LEU A 252 -9.30 2.30 -7.85
N ASP A 253 -9.53 1.00 -7.78
CA ASP A 253 -9.72 0.18 -8.98
C ASP A 253 -11.17 0.26 -9.47
N GLU A 254 -11.32 0.11 -10.79
CA GLU A 254 -12.60 0.18 -11.50
C GLU A 254 -13.42 1.46 -11.19
N ILE A 255 -12.76 2.62 -11.19
CA ILE A 255 -13.40 3.92 -10.86
C ILE A 255 -14.58 4.28 -11.80
N GLY A 256 -14.56 3.77 -13.03
CA GLY A 256 -15.65 3.95 -13.99
C GLY A 256 -16.98 3.34 -13.54
N ASN A 257 -16.96 2.34 -12.64
CA ASN A 257 -18.17 1.72 -12.11
C ASN A 257 -18.81 2.53 -10.96
N LEU A 258 -18.25 3.67 -10.59
CA LEU A 258 -18.79 4.52 -9.52
C LEU A 258 -20.09 5.20 -9.99
N PRO A 259 -21.23 5.00 -9.29
CA PRO A 259 -22.47 5.69 -9.61
C PRO A 259 -22.32 7.22 -9.59
N LEU A 260 -23.00 7.91 -10.52
CA LEU A 260 -22.87 9.36 -10.72
C LEU A 260 -23.11 10.18 -9.44
N GLN A 261 -24.03 9.72 -8.57
CA GLN A 261 -24.34 10.39 -7.32
C GLN A 261 -23.14 10.37 -6.34
N LEU A 262 -22.40 9.26 -6.30
CA LEU A 262 -21.26 9.07 -5.42
C LEU A 262 -19.98 9.76 -5.93
N GLN A 263 -19.89 9.99 -7.24
CA GLN A 263 -18.77 10.74 -7.85
C GLN A 263 -18.63 12.15 -7.26
N SER A 264 -19.74 12.82 -6.95
CA SER A 264 -19.75 14.14 -6.30
C SER A 264 -19.11 14.14 -4.90
N LYS A 265 -19.33 13.07 -4.13
CA LYS A 265 -18.76 12.91 -2.78
C LYS A 265 -17.26 12.66 -2.85
N LEU A 266 -16.84 11.82 -3.79
CA LEU A 266 -15.42 11.58 -4.03
C LEU A 266 -14.69 12.86 -4.48
N LEU A 267 -15.28 13.61 -5.42
CA LEU A 267 -14.74 14.88 -5.89
C LEU A 267 -14.51 15.87 -4.75
N LYS A 268 -15.49 16.00 -3.84
CA LYS A 268 -15.41 16.89 -2.68
C LYS A 268 -14.18 16.59 -1.83
N VAL A 269 -13.92 15.32 -1.53
CA VAL A 269 -12.76 14.90 -0.72
C VAL A 269 -11.44 15.16 -1.46
N ILE A 270 -11.37 14.90 -2.77
CA ILE A 270 -10.15 15.15 -3.56
C ILE A 270 -9.83 16.65 -3.68
N GLN A 271 -10.85 17.50 -3.69
CA GLN A 271 -10.68 18.95 -3.73
C GLN A 271 -10.30 19.51 -2.36
N GLN A 272 -11.05 19.16 -1.32
CA GLN A 272 -10.92 19.74 0.02
C GLN A 272 -9.78 19.11 0.82
N LYS A 273 -9.35 17.89 0.48
CA LYS A 273 -8.40 17.09 1.26
C LYS A 273 -8.86 16.88 2.71
N GLU A 274 -10.17 16.73 2.88
CA GLU A 274 -10.82 16.57 4.17
C GLU A 274 -11.97 15.57 4.04
N ILE A 275 -12.21 14.78 5.09
CA ILE A 275 -13.36 13.89 5.21
C ILE A 275 -14.15 14.22 6.47
N VAL A 276 -15.42 13.80 6.47
CA VAL A 276 -16.28 13.80 7.65
C VAL A 276 -16.88 12.40 7.76
N ARG A 277 -16.70 11.76 8.91
CA ARG A 277 -17.29 10.43 9.16
C ARG A 277 -18.81 10.53 9.19
N ILE A 278 -19.50 9.49 8.73
CA ILE A 278 -20.97 9.41 8.83
C ILE A 278 -21.37 9.50 10.30
N GLY A 279 -22.35 10.35 10.60
CA GLY A 279 -22.83 10.61 11.97
C GLY A 279 -21.95 11.56 12.78
N SER A 280 -20.94 12.18 12.18
CA SER A 280 -20.08 13.18 12.81
C SER A 280 -20.12 14.51 12.05
N ASN A 281 -19.77 15.60 12.74
CA ASN A 281 -19.50 16.91 12.14
C ASN A 281 -18.01 17.28 12.23
N LYS A 282 -17.17 16.37 12.74
CA LYS A 282 -15.73 16.61 12.87
C LYS A 282 -15.06 16.44 11.52
N VAL A 283 -14.47 17.53 11.04
CA VAL A 283 -13.63 17.54 9.85
C VAL A 283 -12.29 16.88 10.17
N ILE A 284 -11.85 15.98 9.30
CA ILE A 284 -10.59 15.24 9.42
C ILE A 284 -9.75 15.53 8.17
N PRO A 285 -8.60 16.21 8.29
CA PRO A 285 -7.72 16.44 7.16
C PRO A 285 -7.07 15.12 6.69
N VAL A 286 -7.06 14.90 5.37
CA VAL A 286 -6.47 13.72 4.73
C VAL A 286 -5.46 14.13 3.67
N ASN A 287 -4.25 13.62 3.78
CA ASN A 287 -3.20 13.81 2.79
C ASN A 287 -2.95 12.48 2.08
N VAL A 288 -3.58 12.26 0.94
CA VAL A 288 -3.57 10.97 0.24
C VAL A 288 -3.12 11.19 -1.20
N ARG A 289 -2.16 10.38 -1.66
CA ARG A 289 -1.87 10.28 -3.09
C ARG A 289 -2.92 9.38 -3.73
N LEU A 290 -3.63 9.90 -4.74
CA LEU A 290 -4.65 9.13 -5.43
C LEU A 290 -4.10 8.44 -6.68
N VAL A 291 -4.35 7.16 -6.81
CA VAL A 291 -4.15 6.40 -8.05
C VAL A 291 -5.49 5.73 -8.39
N CYS A 292 -6.01 5.97 -9.60
CA CYS A 292 -7.25 5.38 -10.06
C CYS A 292 -6.97 4.43 -11.22
N ALA A 293 -7.74 3.37 -11.35
CA ALA A 293 -7.71 2.50 -12.51
C ALA A 293 -9.12 2.23 -13.07
N THR A 294 -9.21 1.99 -14.37
CA THR A 294 -10.45 1.57 -15.03
C THR A 294 -10.19 0.86 -16.35
N ASN A 295 -11.12 0.02 -16.78
CA ASN A 295 -11.20 -0.54 -18.12
C ASN A 295 -12.14 0.24 -19.06
N CYS A 296 -12.86 1.24 -18.55
CA CYS A 296 -13.86 2.01 -19.28
C CYS A 296 -13.22 3.19 -20.03
N ASP A 297 -13.87 3.62 -21.10
CA ASP A 297 -13.56 4.91 -21.74
C ASP A 297 -14.30 6.03 -20.99
N LEU A 298 -13.59 6.68 -20.07
CA LEU A 298 -14.18 7.73 -19.24
C LEU A 298 -14.60 8.96 -20.05
N ASN A 299 -13.94 9.27 -21.18
CA ASN A 299 -14.33 10.41 -22.00
C ASN A 299 -15.70 10.15 -22.64
N LYS A 300 -15.88 8.95 -23.21
CA LYS A 300 -17.17 8.53 -23.73
C LYS A 300 -18.26 8.51 -22.64
N MET A 301 -17.93 8.08 -21.43
CA MET A 301 -18.89 8.10 -20.31
C MET A 301 -19.27 9.53 -19.88
N VAL A 302 -18.37 10.51 -20.04
CA VAL A 302 -18.69 11.93 -19.84
C VAL A 302 -19.69 12.40 -20.89
N ASP A 303 -19.44 12.08 -22.17
CA ASP A 303 -20.36 12.42 -23.28
C ASP A 303 -21.76 11.80 -23.09
N GLU A 304 -21.82 10.60 -22.50
CA GLU A 304 -23.07 9.89 -22.18
C GLU A 304 -23.71 10.33 -20.85
N GLY A 305 -23.08 11.24 -20.09
CA GLY A 305 -23.58 11.71 -18.79
C GLY A 305 -23.49 10.70 -17.66
N LEU A 306 -22.69 9.64 -17.82
CA LEU A 306 -22.47 8.56 -16.84
C LEU A 306 -21.28 8.85 -15.91
N PHE A 307 -20.38 9.75 -16.32
CA PHE A 307 -19.24 10.18 -15.52
C PHE A 307 -19.12 11.70 -15.51
N ARG A 308 -18.71 12.28 -14.38
CA ARG A 308 -18.55 13.73 -14.26
C ARG A 308 -17.22 14.19 -14.85
N GLU A 309 -17.29 15.19 -15.72
CA GLU A 309 -16.12 15.81 -16.34
C GLU A 309 -15.15 16.42 -15.30
N ASP A 310 -15.69 17.07 -14.26
CA ASP A 310 -14.90 17.70 -13.20
C ASP A 310 -14.10 16.70 -12.36
N LEU A 311 -14.67 15.52 -12.09
CA LEU A 311 -13.98 14.41 -11.44
C LEU A 311 -12.88 13.85 -12.34
N LEU A 312 -13.18 13.63 -13.63
CA LEU A 312 -12.19 13.13 -14.59
C LEU A 312 -10.98 14.06 -14.64
N TYR A 313 -11.20 15.37 -14.76
CA TYR A 313 -10.11 16.36 -14.75
C TYR A 313 -9.27 16.31 -13.47
N ARG A 314 -9.88 16.03 -12.32
CA ARG A 314 -9.19 16.01 -11.03
C ARG A 314 -8.38 14.74 -10.78
N ILE A 315 -8.84 13.59 -11.26
CA ILE A 315 -8.12 12.31 -11.11
C ILE A 315 -7.09 12.08 -12.21
N ASN A 316 -7.31 12.66 -13.40
CA ASN A 316 -6.47 12.48 -14.58
C ASN A 316 -5.38 13.56 -14.70
N THR A 317 -4.55 13.74 -13.66
CA THR A 317 -3.40 14.65 -13.77
C THR A 317 -2.30 14.04 -14.64
N ILE A 318 -2.05 12.75 -14.46
CA ILE A 318 -1.21 11.95 -15.36
C ILE A 318 -1.99 10.71 -15.80
N HIS A 319 -2.00 10.46 -17.10
CA HIS A 319 -2.61 9.28 -17.70
C HIS A 319 -1.56 8.23 -18.04
N ILE A 320 -1.79 6.98 -17.63
CA ILE A 320 -0.96 5.83 -18.01
C ILE A 320 -1.88 4.78 -18.64
N GLU A 321 -1.69 4.51 -19.92
CA GLU A 321 -2.39 3.42 -20.61
C GLU A 321 -1.54 2.15 -20.57
N VAL A 322 -2.11 1.08 -20.02
CA VAL A 322 -1.47 -0.24 -19.96
C VAL A 322 -1.84 -1.04 -21.21
N PRO A 323 -0.87 -1.39 -22.06
CA PRO A 323 -1.14 -2.07 -23.31
C PRO A 323 -1.69 -3.48 -23.08
N SER A 324 -2.54 -3.92 -24.00
CA SER A 324 -3.10 -5.28 -23.98
C SER A 324 -2.00 -6.33 -24.21
N LEU A 325 -2.24 -7.56 -23.80
CA LEU A 325 -1.24 -8.63 -23.89
C LEU A 325 -0.88 -8.95 -25.36
N ARG A 326 -1.83 -8.79 -26.28
CA ARG A 326 -1.60 -8.94 -27.74
C ARG A 326 -0.66 -7.89 -28.33
N GLU A 327 -0.59 -6.69 -27.75
CA GLU A 327 0.35 -5.63 -28.14
C GLU A 327 1.75 -5.86 -27.54
N ARG A 328 1.88 -6.87 -26.68
CA ARG A 328 3.09 -7.20 -25.92
C ARG A 328 3.54 -8.63 -26.19
N SER A 329 3.54 -9.04 -27.46
CA SER A 329 3.73 -10.44 -27.88
C SER A 329 4.97 -11.13 -27.30
N ASN A 330 6.10 -10.43 -27.16
CA ASN A 330 7.31 -10.98 -26.54
C ASN A 330 7.10 -11.37 -25.06
N ASP A 331 6.23 -10.67 -24.34
CA ASP A 331 5.99 -10.90 -22.91
C ASP A 331 5.13 -12.15 -22.67
N ILE A 332 4.36 -12.61 -23.67
CA ILE A 332 3.46 -13.76 -23.55
C ILE A 332 4.22 -15.01 -23.10
N ILE A 333 5.39 -15.26 -23.70
CA ILE A 333 6.18 -16.46 -23.38
C ILE A 333 6.85 -16.32 -22.02
N GLU A 334 7.42 -15.16 -21.70
CA GLU A 334 8.03 -14.90 -20.39
C GLU A 334 7.00 -15.07 -19.26
N LEU A 335 5.81 -14.51 -19.42
CA LEU A 335 4.70 -14.66 -18.48
C LEU A 335 4.25 -16.11 -18.38
N ALA A 336 4.12 -16.83 -19.50
CA ALA A 336 3.73 -18.23 -19.51
C ALA A 336 4.74 -19.10 -18.75
N GLU A 337 6.04 -18.90 -18.97
CA GLU A 337 7.11 -19.62 -18.29
C GLU A 337 7.17 -19.27 -16.79
N PHE A 338 6.97 -17.99 -16.44
CA PHE A 338 6.84 -17.59 -15.06
C PHE A 338 5.69 -18.29 -14.35
N PHE A 339 4.48 -18.26 -14.94
CA PHE A 339 3.33 -18.93 -14.35
C PHE A 339 3.50 -20.45 -14.30
N LEU A 340 4.12 -21.05 -15.33
CA LEU A 340 4.47 -22.47 -15.32
C LEU A 340 5.32 -22.81 -14.10
N ASN A 341 6.42 -22.07 -13.86
CA ASN A 341 7.30 -22.31 -12.73
C ASN A 341 6.60 -22.07 -11.39
N LYS A 342 5.83 -20.98 -11.29
CA LYS A 342 5.05 -20.63 -10.09
C LYS A 342 4.10 -21.76 -9.69
N TYR A 343 3.33 -22.26 -10.66
CA TYR A 343 2.33 -23.30 -10.41
C TYR A 343 2.93 -24.70 -10.32
N ALA A 344 4.00 -25.00 -11.06
CA ALA A 344 4.77 -26.22 -10.91
C ALA A 344 5.28 -26.38 -9.47
N ASN A 345 5.83 -25.31 -8.88
CA ASN A 345 6.27 -25.31 -7.48
C ASN A 345 5.10 -25.42 -6.50
N LYS A 346 4.00 -24.69 -6.73
CA LYS A 346 2.80 -24.71 -5.87
C LYS A 346 2.14 -26.09 -5.79
N TYR A 347 2.13 -26.84 -6.89
CA TYR A 347 1.48 -28.15 -7.00
C TYR A 347 2.47 -29.32 -7.01
N ASP A 348 3.74 -29.09 -6.65
CA ASP A 348 4.84 -30.06 -6.64
C ASP A 348 4.98 -30.87 -7.95
N LYS A 349 4.71 -30.23 -9.10
CA LYS A 349 4.87 -30.81 -10.44
C LYS A 349 6.17 -30.33 -11.09
N LYS A 350 7.30 -30.87 -10.65
CA LYS A 350 8.64 -30.47 -11.12
C LYS A 350 8.91 -30.95 -12.55
N GLY A 351 9.65 -30.15 -13.32
CA GLY A 351 10.14 -30.52 -14.65
C GLY A 351 9.17 -30.29 -15.81
N LEU A 352 8.04 -29.60 -15.57
CA LEU A 352 7.12 -29.22 -16.63
C LEU A 352 7.77 -28.26 -17.64
N LYS A 353 7.52 -28.49 -18.94
CA LYS A 353 8.03 -27.67 -20.04
C LYS A 353 6.95 -27.41 -21.07
N LEU A 354 7.00 -26.25 -21.71
CA LEU A 354 6.17 -25.92 -22.86
C LEU A 354 6.82 -26.43 -24.15
N SER A 355 6.08 -27.24 -24.93
CA SER A 355 6.53 -27.61 -26.29
C SER A 355 6.63 -26.40 -27.23
N SER A 356 7.47 -26.50 -28.27
CA SER A 356 7.61 -25.43 -29.27
C SER A 356 6.30 -25.13 -30.01
N ALA A 357 5.46 -26.16 -30.23
CA ALA A 357 4.15 -26.03 -30.86
C ALA A 357 3.18 -25.20 -30.01
N ILE A 358 3.13 -25.43 -28.68
CA ILE A 358 2.26 -24.62 -27.82
C ILE A 358 2.76 -23.18 -27.71
N LYS A 359 4.07 -22.94 -27.59
CA LYS A 359 4.64 -21.57 -27.57
C LYS A 359 4.18 -20.74 -28.77
N LYS A 360 4.23 -21.31 -29.98
CA LYS A 360 3.72 -20.67 -31.20
C LYS A 360 2.22 -20.36 -31.13
N LYS A 361 1.42 -21.24 -30.52
CA LYS A 361 -0.03 -21.04 -30.37
C LYS A 361 -0.36 -19.98 -29.32
N LEU A 362 0.39 -19.92 -28.21
CA LEU A 362 0.24 -18.87 -27.19
C LEU A 362 0.50 -17.48 -27.79
N LEU A 363 1.52 -17.34 -28.65
CA LEU A 363 1.84 -16.08 -29.34
C LEU A 363 0.77 -15.63 -30.33
N LYS A 364 0.06 -16.58 -30.97
CA LYS A 364 -0.97 -16.28 -31.99
C LYS A 364 -2.35 -15.99 -31.38
N TYR A 365 -2.60 -16.44 -30.16
CA TYR A 365 -3.87 -16.23 -29.49
C TYR A 365 -3.98 -14.79 -28.99
N THR A 366 -5.17 -14.19 -29.10
CA THR A 366 -5.39 -12.76 -28.81
C THR A 366 -5.46 -12.41 -27.33
N TRP A 367 -5.67 -13.40 -26.46
CA TRP A 367 -5.81 -13.22 -25.01
C TRP A 367 -6.84 -12.14 -24.62
N PRO A 368 -8.14 -12.33 -24.93
CA PRO A 368 -9.18 -11.35 -24.58
C PRO A 368 -9.29 -11.04 -23.08
N GLY A 369 -8.86 -11.94 -22.19
CA GLY A 369 -8.73 -11.68 -20.74
C GLY A 369 -7.31 -11.35 -20.29
N ASN A 370 -6.42 -11.01 -21.23
CA ASN A 370 -5.05 -10.57 -21.02
C ASN A 370 -4.25 -11.51 -20.09
N ILE A 371 -3.47 -10.95 -19.16
CA ILE A 371 -2.60 -11.70 -18.24
C ILE A 371 -3.44 -12.59 -17.31
N ARG A 372 -4.65 -12.16 -16.93
CA ARG A 372 -5.54 -12.96 -16.07
C ARG A 372 -6.00 -14.25 -16.75
N GLU A 373 -6.36 -14.19 -18.03
CA GLU A 373 -6.69 -15.38 -18.82
C GLU A 373 -5.46 -16.28 -19.03
N LEU A 374 -4.29 -15.70 -19.31
CA LEU A 374 -3.04 -16.45 -19.43
C LEU A 374 -2.72 -17.18 -18.13
N GLN A 375 -2.77 -16.50 -16.99
CA GLN A 375 -2.52 -17.05 -15.67
C GLN A 375 -3.46 -18.22 -15.36
N HIS A 376 -4.78 -18.03 -15.54
CA HIS A 376 -5.77 -19.09 -15.31
C HIS A 376 -5.57 -20.29 -16.25
N THR A 377 -5.27 -20.02 -17.52
CA THR A 377 -4.99 -21.07 -18.51
C THR A 377 -3.76 -21.87 -18.09
N MET A 378 -2.67 -21.21 -17.69
CA MET A 378 -1.44 -21.87 -17.24
C MET A 378 -1.65 -22.68 -15.96
N GLU A 379 -2.34 -22.13 -14.96
CA GLU A 379 -2.66 -22.83 -13.70
C GLU A 379 -3.44 -24.12 -13.98
N ARG A 380 -4.49 -24.01 -14.80
CA ARG A 380 -5.31 -25.17 -15.18
C ARG A 380 -4.51 -26.23 -15.93
N CYS A 381 -3.65 -25.83 -16.87
CA CYS A 381 -2.80 -26.77 -17.60
C CYS A 381 -1.83 -27.51 -16.67
N VAL A 382 -1.23 -26.81 -15.70
CA VAL A 382 -0.37 -27.46 -14.70
C VAL A 382 -1.16 -28.44 -13.84
N ILE A 383 -2.36 -28.10 -13.39
CA ILE A 383 -3.17 -29.00 -12.55
C ILE A 383 -3.56 -30.28 -13.32
N LEU A 384 -3.97 -30.14 -14.58
CA LEU A 384 -4.44 -31.26 -15.40
C LEU A 384 -3.32 -32.03 -16.12
N SER A 385 -2.07 -31.56 -16.06
CA SER A 385 -0.98 -32.21 -16.78
C SER A 385 -0.68 -33.60 -16.22
N GLU A 386 -0.69 -34.61 -17.09
CA GLU A 386 -0.23 -35.97 -16.78
C GLU A 386 1.25 -36.16 -17.16
N ASN A 387 1.73 -35.39 -18.14
CA ASN A 387 3.09 -35.48 -18.69
C ASN A 387 3.92 -34.23 -18.37
N ASN A 388 5.25 -34.39 -18.37
CA ASN A 388 6.20 -33.29 -18.15
C ASN A 388 6.28 -32.32 -19.35
N LEU A 389 5.75 -32.68 -20.52
CA LEU A 389 5.74 -31.82 -21.70
C LEU A 389 4.31 -31.40 -22.03
N LEU A 390 4.02 -30.11 -21.87
CA LEU A 390 2.74 -29.52 -22.23
C LEU A 390 2.66 -29.27 -23.74
N THR A 391 1.61 -29.82 -24.33
CA THR A 391 1.31 -29.81 -25.77
C THR A 391 0.08 -28.95 -26.05
N VAL A 392 -0.30 -28.87 -27.33
CA VAL A 392 -1.46 -28.08 -27.76
C VAL A 392 -2.78 -28.62 -27.19
N ASN A 393 -2.86 -29.92 -26.93
CA ASN A 393 -4.09 -30.60 -26.47
C ASN A 393 -4.40 -30.31 -25.00
N ASP A 394 -3.38 -29.95 -24.22
CA ASP A 394 -3.52 -29.61 -22.80
C ASP A 394 -4.19 -28.24 -22.59
N PHE A 395 -4.26 -27.42 -23.65
CA PHE A 395 -4.78 -26.06 -23.62
C PHE A 395 -6.15 -25.93 -24.29
N MET A 396 -7.17 -25.62 -23.51
CA MET A 396 -8.49 -25.21 -24.06
C MET A 396 -8.55 -23.69 -24.23
N PHE A 397 -8.38 -23.23 -25.46
CA PHE A 397 -8.55 -21.83 -25.87
C PHE A 397 -10.02 -21.53 -26.17
N ASN A 398 -10.50 -20.33 -25.83
CA ASN A 398 -11.87 -19.93 -26.16
C ASN A 398 -12.02 -19.76 -27.68
N GLN A 399 -12.78 -20.65 -28.32
CA GLN A 399 -13.06 -20.60 -29.77
C GLN A 399 -14.00 -19.47 -30.19
N ARG A 400 -14.48 -18.61 -29.27
CA ARG A 400 -15.43 -17.53 -29.61
C ARG A 400 -14.84 -16.49 -30.58
N GLN A 401 -13.52 -16.33 -30.65
CA GLN A 401 -12.88 -15.37 -31.56
C GLN A 401 -12.20 -15.96 -32.82
N THR A 402 -12.03 -17.29 -32.93
CA THR A 402 -11.54 -17.85 -34.22
C THR A 402 -12.51 -17.62 -35.38
N LYS A 403 -13.75 -17.21 -35.11
CA LYS A 403 -14.71 -16.74 -36.13
C LYS A 403 -14.62 -15.25 -36.48
N ALA A 404 -14.08 -14.39 -35.61
CA ALA A 404 -14.03 -12.95 -35.84
C ALA A 404 -12.79 -12.53 -36.65
N LEU A 405 -11.62 -13.13 -36.35
CA LEU A 405 -10.37 -12.85 -37.08
C LEU A 405 -10.39 -13.30 -38.53
N ASN A 406 -11.25 -14.27 -38.88
CA ASN A 406 -11.39 -14.71 -40.25
C ASN A 406 -12.18 -13.72 -41.12
N THR A 407 -12.74 -12.62 -40.61
CA THR A 407 -13.53 -11.69 -41.46
C THR A 407 -12.70 -10.62 -42.18
N ALA A 408 -11.43 -10.44 -41.83
CA ALA A 408 -10.59 -9.37 -42.40
C ALA A 408 -10.07 -9.64 -43.82
N ASP A 409 -10.03 -10.91 -44.26
CA ASP A 409 -9.52 -11.31 -45.59
C ASP A 409 -10.60 -11.90 -46.51
N ILE A 410 -11.89 -11.79 -46.15
CA ILE A 410 -12.99 -12.38 -46.92
C ILE A 410 -13.55 -11.33 -47.87
N THR A 411 -13.57 -11.64 -49.16
CA THR A 411 -14.22 -10.78 -50.16
C THR A 411 -15.72 -10.67 -49.89
N ILE A 412 -16.37 -9.58 -50.34
CA ILE A 412 -17.83 -9.39 -50.20
C ILE A 412 -18.59 -10.61 -50.75
N ASP A 413 -18.10 -11.20 -51.84
CA ASP A 413 -18.67 -12.41 -52.45
C ASP A 413 -18.57 -13.65 -51.56
N GLU A 414 -17.47 -13.84 -50.83
CA GLU A 414 -17.29 -14.96 -49.91
C GLU A 414 -18.07 -14.78 -48.60
N MET A 415 -18.23 -13.54 -48.13
CA MET A 415 -19.13 -13.22 -47.02
C MET A 415 -20.58 -13.54 -47.39
N GLU A 416 -21.01 -13.14 -48.58
CA GLU A 416 -22.35 -13.43 -49.10
C GLU A 416 -22.56 -14.94 -49.25
N LYS A 417 -21.59 -15.66 -49.82
CA LYS A 417 -21.62 -17.14 -49.93
C LYS A 417 -21.76 -17.81 -48.57
N ASN A 418 -20.97 -17.39 -47.58
CA ASN A 418 -21.02 -17.96 -46.23
C ASN A 418 -22.33 -17.67 -45.50
N MET A 419 -22.91 -16.48 -45.69
CA MET A 419 -24.23 -16.13 -45.17
C MET A 419 -25.33 -17.01 -45.77
N ILE A 420 -25.29 -17.26 -47.08
CA ILE A 420 -26.24 -18.14 -47.77
C ILE A 420 -26.13 -19.58 -47.27
N ILE A 421 -24.92 -20.14 -47.16
CA ILE A 421 -24.69 -21.51 -46.65
C ILE A 421 -25.20 -21.64 -45.21
N THR A 422 -24.91 -20.63 -44.37
CA THR A 422 -25.33 -20.65 -42.96
C THR A 422 -26.84 -20.57 -42.82
N ALA A 423 -27.51 -19.71 -43.59
CA ALA A 423 -28.97 -19.59 -43.58
C ALA A 423 -29.65 -20.88 -44.07
N LEU A 424 -29.12 -21.52 -45.12
CA LEU A 424 -29.65 -22.79 -45.64
C LEU A 424 -29.44 -23.94 -44.64
N LYS A 425 -28.26 -24.04 -44.00
CA LYS A 425 -28.02 -25.06 -42.96
C LYS A 425 -28.90 -24.87 -41.74
N LYS A 426 -29.12 -23.62 -41.31
CA LYS A 426 -29.95 -23.30 -40.14
C LYS A 426 -31.43 -23.63 -40.34
N HIS A 427 -31.88 -23.68 -41.59
CA HIS A 427 -33.26 -23.94 -41.97
C HIS A 427 -33.42 -25.25 -42.77
N ASP A 428 -32.51 -26.21 -42.59
CA ASP A 428 -32.55 -27.55 -43.21
C ASP A 428 -32.82 -27.53 -44.72
N GLY A 429 -32.23 -26.58 -45.43
CA GLY A 429 -32.37 -26.43 -46.89
C GLY A 429 -33.67 -25.77 -47.35
N ASN A 430 -34.51 -25.24 -46.45
CA ASN A 430 -35.71 -24.53 -46.83
C ASN A 430 -35.41 -23.11 -47.35
N TYR A 431 -35.45 -22.97 -48.67
CA TYR A 431 -35.17 -21.72 -49.38
C TYR A 431 -36.11 -20.56 -49.01
N SER A 432 -37.37 -20.83 -48.66
CA SER A 432 -38.33 -19.76 -48.35
C SER A 432 -38.04 -19.11 -46.99
N THR A 433 -37.71 -19.91 -45.98
CA THR A 433 -37.38 -19.39 -44.64
C THR A 433 -35.97 -18.81 -44.59
N ALA A 434 -35.01 -19.42 -45.28
CA ALA A 434 -33.66 -18.88 -45.43
C ALA A 434 -33.64 -17.52 -46.16
N ALA A 435 -34.45 -17.36 -47.23
CA ALA A 435 -34.56 -16.08 -47.95
C ALA A 435 -35.17 -14.98 -47.08
N LYS A 436 -36.20 -15.33 -46.29
CA LYS A 436 -36.83 -14.39 -45.33
C LYS A 436 -35.85 -13.93 -44.25
N GLN A 437 -35.00 -14.83 -43.73
CA GLN A 437 -33.95 -14.48 -42.77
C GLN A 437 -32.91 -13.53 -43.38
N LEU A 438 -32.54 -13.74 -44.65
CA LEU A 438 -31.56 -12.94 -45.37
C LEU A 438 -32.13 -11.63 -45.95
N GLY A 439 -33.44 -11.37 -45.80
CA GLY A 439 -34.08 -10.16 -46.31
C GLY A 439 -34.17 -10.09 -47.84
N ILE A 440 -34.09 -11.23 -48.54
CA ILE A 440 -34.15 -11.31 -50.01
C ILE A 440 -35.31 -12.18 -50.47
N THR A 441 -35.66 -12.11 -51.76
CA THR A 441 -36.69 -12.99 -52.34
C THR A 441 -36.16 -14.41 -52.53
N ARG A 442 -37.05 -15.41 -52.51
CA ARG A 442 -36.73 -16.82 -52.79
C ARG A 442 -36.03 -16.98 -54.15
N GLN A 443 -36.45 -16.22 -55.16
CA GLN A 443 -35.86 -16.23 -56.50
C GLN A 443 -34.41 -15.70 -56.49
N THR A 444 -34.15 -14.62 -55.74
CA THR A 444 -32.80 -14.06 -55.58
C THR A 444 -31.87 -15.03 -54.86
N LEU A 445 -32.36 -15.72 -53.82
CA LEU A 445 -31.58 -16.75 -53.12
C LEU A 445 -31.22 -17.91 -54.05
N TYR A 446 -32.18 -18.40 -54.83
CA TYR A 446 -31.97 -19.49 -55.81
C TYR A 446 -30.95 -19.12 -56.90
N ASN A 447 -31.01 -17.89 -57.42
CA ASN A 447 -30.05 -17.41 -58.40
C ASN A 447 -28.64 -17.30 -57.80
N LYS A 448 -28.53 -16.87 -56.53
CA LYS A 448 -27.24 -16.77 -55.82
C LYS A 448 -26.65 -18.14 -55.47
N THR A 449 -27.44 -19.13 -55.05
CA THR A 449 -26.93 -20.49 -54.83
C THR A 449 -26.38 -21.11 -56.12
N LYS A 450 -27.08 -20.90 -57.25
CA LYS A 450 -26.61 -21.33 -58.58
C LYS A 450 -25.31 -20.62 -59.01
N ARG A 451 -25.21 -19.30 -58.75
CA ARG A 451 -24.00 -18.51 -59.02
C ARG A 451 -22.79 -18.99 -58.21
N TYR A 452 -22.99 -19.30 -56.94
CA TYR A 452 -21.92 -19.71 -56.02
C TYR A 452 -21.65 -21.21 -55.96
N LYS A 453 -22.40 -22.01 -56.73
CA LYS A 453 -22.35 -23.49 -56.77
C LYS A 453 -22.50 -24.12 -55.37
N ILE A 454 -23.51 -23.67 -54.63
CA ILE A 454 -23.88 -24.16 -53.29
C ILE A 454 -24.97 -25.21 -53.37
#